data_AF-A0A7S1J9S2-F1
#
_entry.id   AF-A0A7S1J9S2-F1
#
_cell.length_a   1.000
_cell.length_b   1.000
_cell.length_c   1.000
_cell.angle_alpha   90.00
_cell.angle_beta   90.00
_cell.angle_gamma   90.00
#
_symmetry.space_group_name_H-M   'P 1'
#
loop_
_entity.id
_entity.type
_entity.pdbx_description
1 polymer ?
#
loop_
_entity_poly.entity_id
_entity_poly.type
_entity_poly.pdbx_seq_one_letter_code
_entity_poly.pdbx_strand_id
1 'polypeptide(L)'
;MLIRCTLESVTLPKWASVPFEATLARATDIFIAVYNIHRDPKYWPNPDTFDPMRFKRPYKNPEVPEWKGYDPEAWKGRLYPDENASDYAFLPFGAGPRRCLGDMFATIEGTIALAMFLRRFEFEFTAPTPRPEDVGAATGATIHTKNGMYMKLKPRQV
;
A
#
# COMPACT_ATOMS: atom_id res chain seq x y z
N MET A 1 8.37 -2.07 3.04
CA MET A 1 9.05 -2.76 4.14
C MET A 1 9.75 -1.71 5.00
N LEU A 2 9.53 -1.69 6.32
CA LEU A 2 10.26 -0.79 7.22
C LEU A 2 11.01 -1.65 8.23
N ILE A 3 12.32 -1.46 8.32
CA ILE A 3 13.21 -2.19 9.23
C ILE A 3 13.86 -1.20 10.20
N ARG A 4 13.90 -1.53 11.48
CA ARG A 4 14.63 -0.80 12.53
C ARG A 4 15.37 -1.78 13.41
N CYS A 5 16.53 -1.39 13.92
CA CYS A 5 17.26 -2.16 14.92
C CYS A 5 17.23 -1.39 16.24
N THR A 6 16.91 -2.05 17.35
CA THR A 6 16.90 -1.42 18.67
C THR A 6 18.34 -1.11 19.11
N LEU A 7 18.62 0.13 19.51
CA LEU A 7 19.94 0.52 20.01
C LEU A 7 20.12 0.19 21.50
N GLU A 8 19.02 0.06 22.21
CA GLU A 8 18.92 -0.29 23.63
C GLU A 8 17.69 -1.17 23.84
N SER A 9 17.58 -1.79 25.01
CA SER A 9 16.39 -2.58 25.34
C SER A 9 15.20 -1.65 25.56
N VAL A 10 14.11 -1.86 24.83
CA VAL A 10 12.91 -1.00 24.86
C VAL A 10 11.68 -1.85 25.14
N THR A 11 10.93 -1.47 26.17
CA THR A 11 9.59 -2.02 26.42
C THR A 11 8.58 -1.30 25.54
N LEU A 12 7.86 -2.07 24.71
CA LEU A 12 6.80 -1.54 23.85
C LEU A 12 5.63 -1.05 24.73
N PRO A 13 4.95 0.04 24.34
CA PRO A 13 3.79 0.50 25.09
C PRO A 13 2.67 -0.53 25.00
N LYS A 14 1.79 -0.54 26.02
CA LYS A 14 0.65 -1.44 26.05
C LYS A 14 -0.42 -0.96 25.07
N TRP A 15 -0.76 -1.82 24.11
CA TRP A 15 -1.85 -1.62 23.18
C TRP A 15 -3.03 -2.49 23.62
N ALA A 16 -4.27 -2.01 23.46
CA ALA A 16 -5.46 -2.77 23.85
C ALA A 16 -5.56 -4.14 23.13
N SER A 17 -5.02 -4.24 21.92
CA SER A 17 -5.02 -5.45 21.09
C SER A 17 -3.87 -6.42 21.35
N VAL A 18 -2.90 -6.07 22.20
CA VAL A 18 -1.76 -6.95 22.54
C VAL A 18 -1.86 -7.33 24.02
N PRO A 19 -2.19 -8.59 24.35
CA PRO A 19 -2.51 -8.99 25.72
C PRO A 19 -1.27 -9.20 26.61
N PHE A 20 -0.07 -8.94 26.07
CA PHE A 20 1.19 -9.13 26.78
C PHE A 20 2.07 -7.88 26.69
N GLU A 21 2.91 -7.71 27.70
CA GLU A 21 3.98 -6.73 27.67
C GLU A 21 5.18 -7.33 26.93
N ALA A 22 5.77 -6.56 26.03
CA ALA A 22 6.87 -7.01 25.19
C ALA A 22 8.07 -6.08 25.34
N THR A 23 9.22 -6.63 25.76
CA THR A 23 10.49 -5.92 25.75
C THR A 23 11.35 -6.44 24.60
N LEU A 24 11.73 -5.53 23.72
CA LEU A 24 12.69 -5.79 22.66
C LEU A 24 14.09 -5.56 23.22
N ALA A 25 14.92 -6.59 23.23
CA ALA A 25 16.31 -6.46 23.66
C ALA A 25 17.09 -5.54 22.71
N ARG A 26 18.20 -4.94 23.17
CA ARG A 26 19.18 -4.27 22.29
C ARG A 26 19.59 -5.18 21.13
N ALA A 27 19.81 -4.58 19.96
CA ALA A 27 20.20 -5.24 18.71
C ALA A 27 19.14 -6.22 18.16
N THR A 28 17.86 -5.94 18.44
CA THR A 28 16.72 -6.67 17.86
C THR A 28 16.24 -5.94 16.61
N ASP A 29 16.11 -6.66 15.50
CA ASP A 29 15.50 -6.14 14.30
C ASP A 29 13.96 -6.21 14.37
N ILE A 30 13.34 -5.09 14.06
CA ILE A 30 11.89 -4.90 13.98
C ILE A 30 11.53 -4.80 12.51
N PHE A 31 10.59 -5.65 12.09
CA PHE A 31 10.08 -5.68 10.74
C PHE A 31 8.62 -5.27 10.69
N ILE A 32 8.30 -4.25 9.90
CA ILE A 32 6.90 -3.85 9.65
C ILE A 32 6.49 -4.36 8.26
N ALA A 33 5.56 -5.32 8.27
CA ALA A 33 4.99 -5.96 7.10
C ALA A 33 3.91 -5.06 6.46
N VAL A 34 4.35 -4.00 5.77
CA VAL A 34 3.45 -3.05 5.06
C VAL A 34 2.44 -3.75 4.15
N TYR A 35 2.87 -4.80 3.44
CA TYR A 35 2.00 -5.59 2.57
C TYR A 35 0.81 -6.20 3.31
N ASN A 36 1.04 -6.76 4.51
CA ASN A 36 -0.02 -7.37 5.31
C ASN A 36 -0.97 -6.29 5.83
N ILE A 37 -0.45 -5.14 6.27
CA ILE A 37 -1.27 -4.03 6.77
C ILE A 37 -2.22 -3.52 5.67
N HIS A 38 -1.72 -3.36 4.43
CA HIS A 38 -2.54 -2.92 3.29
C HIS A 38 -3.59 -3.96 2.87
N ARG A 39 -3.43 -5.22 3.30
CA ARG A 39 -4.33 -6.32 2.97
C ARG A 39 -5.09 -6.88 4.17
N ASP A 40 -5.02 -6.23 5.32
CA ASP A 40 -5.71 -6.69 6.52
C ASP A 40 -7.20 -6.28 6.43
N PRO A 41 -8.14 -7.26 6.47
CA PRO A 41 -9.57 -6.96 6.42
C PRO A 41 -10.05 -6.11 7.62
N LYS A 42 -9.28 -6.05 8.71
CA LYS A 42 -9.57 -5.17 9.85
C LYS A 42 -9.54 -3.69 9.44
N TYR A 43 -8.64 -3.31 8.55
CA TYR A 43 -8.44 -1.92 8.12
C TYR A 43 -9.02 -1.63 6.74
N TRP A 44 -9.19 -2.64 5.89
CA TRP A 44 -9.62 -2.46 4.51
C TRP A 44 -10.72 -3.47 4.13
N PRO A 45 -11.94 -3.02 3.78
CA PRO A 45 -12.98 -3.94 3.31
C PRO A 45 -12.58 -4.51 1.94
N ASN A 46 -12.76 -5.82 1.77
CA ASN A 46 -12.39 -6.57 0.57
C ASN A 46 -10.97 -6.20 0.08
N PRO A 47 -9.92 -6.46 0.89
CA PRO A 47 -8.58 -5.94 0.66
C PRO A 47 -7.95 -6.45 -0.64
N ASP A 48 -8.30 -7.66 -1.06
CA ASP A 48 -7.75 -8.30 -2.27
C ASP A 48 -8.46 -7.85 -3.56
N THR A 49 -9.57 -7.11 -3.46
CA THR A 49 -10.29 -6.58 -4.61
C THR A 49 -9.72 -5.24 -5.06
N PHE A 50 -9.39 -5.14 -6.35
CA PHE A 50 -9.00 -3.88 -6.98
C PHE A 50 -10.21 -2.94 -7.08
N ASP A 51 -10.26 -1.99 -6.16
CA ASP A 51 -11.32 -0.98 -6.08
C ASP A 51 -10.67 0.41 -5.98
N PRO A 52 -10.53 1.13 -7.10
CA PRO A 52 -9.96 2.49 -7.11
C PRO A 52 -10.76 3.50 -6.29
N MET A 53 -12.06 3.24 -6.07
CA MET A 53 -12.97 4.15 -5.39
C MET A 53 -12.96 3.97 -3.88
N ARG A 54 -12.20 3.01 -3.32
CA ARG A 54 -12.07 2.83 -1.86
C ARG A 54 -11.58 4.09 -1.15
N PHE A 55 -10.66 4.82 -1.77
CA PHE A 55 -10.07 6.02 -1.19
C PHE A 55 -10.99 7.25 -1.21
N LYS A 56 -12.22 7.13 -1.72
CA LYS A 56 -13.23 8.20 -1.66
C LYS A 56 -14.24 7.99 -0.53
N ARG A 57 -14.16 6.88 0.20
CA ARG A 57 -15.14 6.50 1.22
C ARG A 57 -14.44 6.45 2.57
N PRO A 58 -14.98 7.09 3.63
CA PRO A 58 -14.46 6.89 4.97
C PRO A 58 -14.70 5.45 5.40
N TYR A 59 -13.82 4.93 6.23
CA TYR A 59 -13.98 3.59 6.79
C TYR A 59 -13.45 3.54 8.22
N LYS A 60 -14.21 2.91 9.10
CA LYS A 60 -13.79 2.64 10.47
C LYS A 60 -14.33 1.28 10.88
N ASN A 61 -13.50 0.52 11.59
CA ASN A 61 -13.89 -0.78 12.11
C ASN A 61 -14.16 -0.67 13.63
N PRO A 62 -15.41 -0.87 14.10
CA PRO A 62 -15.72 -0.88 15.53
C PRO A 62 -14.99 -1.95 16.33
N GLU A 63 -14.55 -3.04 15.69
CA GLU A 63 -13.80 -4.13 16.34
C GLU A 63 -12.34 -3.76 16.62
N VAL A 64 -11.84 -2.65 16.06
CA VAL A 64 -10.49 -2.12 16.29
C VAL A 64 -10.61 -0.68 16.80
N PRO A 65 -11.06 -0.48 18.04
CA PRO A 65 -11.38 0.84 18.59
C PRO A 65 -10.16 1.76 18.68
N GLU A 66 -8.95 1.22 18.77
CA GLU A 66 -7.70 1.97 18.80
C GLU A 66 -7.37 2.64 17.46
N TRP A 67 -7.87 2.09 16.36
CA TRP A 67 -7.63 2.64 15.03
C TRP A 67 -8.64 3.75 14.75
N LYS A 68 -8.13 4.95 14.42
CA LYS A 68 -9.00 6.12 14.20
C LYS A 68 -9.89 5.96 12.96
N GLY A 69 -9.49 5.09 12.04
CA GLY A 69 -10.15 4.87 10.76
C GLY A 69 -9.43 5.57 9.62
N TYR A 70 -9.95 5.36 8.43
CA TYR A 70 -9.57 6.04 7.21
C TYR A 70 -10.49 7.24 6.95
N ASP A 71 -9.89 8.41 6.75
CA ASP A 71 -10.57 9.67 6.45
C ASP A 71 -10.14 10.20 5.07
N PRO A 72 -11.05 10.26 4.08
CA PRO A 72 -10.75 10.79 2.76
C PRO A 72 -10.49 12.31 2.75
N GLU A 73 -11.05 13.08 3.69
CA GLU A 73 -10.82 14.52 3.74
C GLU A 73 -9.42 14.85 4.26
N ALA A 74 -8.83 13.97 5.06
CA ALA A 74 -7.50 14.16 5.65
C ALA A 74 -6.37 14.28 4.62
N TRP A 75 -6.58 13.83 3.37
CA TRP A 75 -5.62 13.96 2.26
C TRP A 75 -6.12 14.82 1.10
N LYS A 76 -7.19 15.59 1.31
CA LYS A 76 -7.69 16.55 0.33
C LYS A 76 -6.59 17.56 -0.05
N GLY A 77 -6.37 17.75 -1.35
CA GLY A 77 -5.31 18.61 -1.87
C GLY A 77 -3.92 17.98 -1.89
N ARG A 78 -3.76 16.73 -1.44
CA ARG A 78 -2.55 15.92 -1.67
C ARG A 78 -2.77 14.99 -2.88
N LEU A 79 -1.67 14.47 -3.41
CA LEU A 79 -1.70 13.62 -4.62
C LEU A 79 -2.25 12.21 -4.34
N TYR A 80 -2.14 11.70 -3.12
CA TYR A 80 -2.54 10.35 -2.74
C TYR A 80 -2.83 10.26 -1.22
N PRO A 81 -3.60 9.25 -0.76
CA PRO A 81 -3.81 9.00 0.67
C PRO A 81 -2.53 8.45 1.30
N ASP A 82 -2.12 9.00 2.43
CA ASP A 82 -0.88 8.65 3.11
C ASP A 82 -1.14 8.06 4.51
N GLU A 83 -0.07 7.91 5.30
CA GLU A 83 -0.13 7.37 6.66
C GLU A 83 -1.05 8.19 7.58
N ASN A 84 -1.16 9.49 7.32
CA ASN A 84 -1.96 10.39 8.15
C ASN A 84 -3.45 10.19 7.89
N ALA A 85 -3.84 9.99 6.63
CA ALA A 85 -5.23 9.77 6.26
C ALA A 85 -5.80 8.43 6.72
N SER A 86 -4.93 7.50 7.09
CA SER A 86 -5.28 6.11 7.40
C SER A 86 -4.85 5.67 8.78
N ASP A 87 -4.35 6.59 9.63
CA ASP A 87 -3.78 6.27 10.94
C ASP A 87 -2.80 5.09 10.85
N TYR A 88 -1.84 5.22 9.92
CA TYR A 88 -0.79 4.24 9.58
C TYR A 88 -1.26 2.91 8.97
N ALA A 89 -2.54 2.77 8.57
CA ALA A 89 -3.03 1.58 7.87
C ALA A 89 -2.75 1.58 6.34
N PHE A 90 -2.34 2.71 5.77
CA PHE A 90 -1.89 2.85 4.39
C PHE A 90 -0.56 3.61 4.35
N LEU A 91 0.45 2.97 3.76
CA LEU A 91 1.87 3.33 3.86
C LEU A 91 2.60 3.08 2.52
N PRO A 92 2.09 3.58 1.39
CA PRO A 92 2.63 3.26 0.06
C PRO A 92 4.10 3.72 -0.11
N PHE A 93 4.47 4.80 0.57
CA PHE A 93 5.81 5.39 0.53
C PHE A 93 6.53 5.34 1.89
N GLY A 94 6.07 4.49 2.81
CA GLY A 94 6.53 4.44 4.19
C GLY A 94 6.02 5.61 5.03
N ALA A 95 6.63 5.83 6.19
CA ALA A 95 6.27 6.90 7.11
C ALA A 95 7.47 7.35 7.97
N GLY A 96 7.30 8.50 8.63
CA GLY A 96 8.28 9.08 9.55
C GLY A 96 9.58 9.54 8.86
N PRO A 97 10.71 9.65 9.59
CA PRO A 97 11.95 10.22 9.08
C PRO A 97 12.62 9.48 7.91
N ARG A 98 12.15 8.26 7.59
CA ARG A 98 12.63 7.45 6.46
C ARG A 98 11.54 7.23 5.41
N ARG A 99 10.52 8.08 5.37
CA ARG A 99 9.53 8.13 4.29
C ARG A 99 10.25 8.44 2.96
N CYS A 100 9.71 7.92 1.87
CA CYS A 100 10.27 8.12 0.54
C CYS A 100 10.36 9.62 0.22
N LEU A 101 11.57 10.08 -0.12
CA LEU A 101 11.81 11.45 -0.59
C LEU A 101 11.22 11.71 -1.98
N GLY A 102 11.01 10.65 -2.77
CA GLY A 102 10.51 10.71 -4.15
C GLY A 102 9.02 10.47 -4.29
N ASP A 103 8.23 10.54 -3.22
CA ASP A 103 6.80 10.19 -3.25
C ASP A 103 5.97 11.08 -4.19
N MET A 104 6.22 12.40 -4.17
CA MET A 104 5.59 13.36 -5.07
C MET A 104 6.01 13.09 -6.53
N PHE A 105 7.31 12.92 -6.77
CA PHE A 105 7.84 12.66 -8.10
C PHE A 105 7.26 11.38 -8.69
N ALA A 106 7.31 10.27 -7.94
CA ALA A 106 6.79 8.98 -8.37
C ALA A 106 5.28 9.03 -8.65
N THR A 107 4.51 9.75 -7.83
CA THR A 107 3.06 9.89 -8.04
C THR A 107 2.75 10.68 -9.29
N ILE A 108 3.44 11.79 -9.52
CA ILE A 108 3.25 12.63 -10.73
C ILE A 108 3.69 11.85 -11.97
N GLU A 109 4.89 11.28 -11.96
CA GLU A 109 5.43 10.50 -13.08
C GLU A 109 4.52 9.33 -13.43
N GLY A 110 4.08 8.54 -12.45
CA GLY A 110 3.16 7.43 -12.66
C GLY A 110 1.81 7.86 -13.21
N THR A 111 1.27 8.98 -12.72
CA THR A 111 0.00 9.54 -13.21
C THR A 111 0.13 10.02 -14.66
N ILE A 112 1.22 10.73 -14.99
CA ILE A 112 1.48 11.18 -16.36
C ILE A 112 1.67 9.98 -17.28
N ALA A 113 2.52 9.01 -16.91
CA ALA A 113 2.75 7.81 -17.70
C ALA A 113 1.43 7.08 -17.99
N LEU A 114 0.61 6.85 -16.96
CA LEU A 114 -0.70 6.22 -17.10
C LEU A 114 -1.62 7.03 -18.01
N ALA A 115 -1.73 8.34 -17.81
CA ALA A 115 -2.55 9.21 -18.65
C ALA A 115 -2.09 9.22 -20.11
N MET A 116 -0.78 9.22 -20.37
CA MET A 116 -0.23 9.17 -21.71
C MET A 116 -0.47 7.82 -22.39
N PHE A 117 -0.34 6.72 -21.65
CA PHE A 117 -0.66 5.38 -22.13
C PHE A 117 -2.14 5.28 -22.49
N LEU A 118 -3.03 5.69 -21.58
CA LEU A 118 -4.48 5.68 -21.82
C LEU A 118 -4.92 6.67 -22.91
N ARG A 119 -4.20 7.76 -23.15
CA ARG A 119 -4.54 8.68 -24.24
C ARG A 119 -4.15 8.13 -25.61
N ARG A 120 -3.06 7.35 -25.69
CA ARG A 120 -2.44 6.96 -26.97
C ARG A 120 -2.66 5.51 -27.37
N PHE A 121 -3.01 4.63 -26.43
CA PHE A 121 -3.09 3.21 -26.69
C PHE A 121 -4.36 2.58 -26.14
N GLU A 122 -4.86 1.59 -26.88
CA GLU A 122 -5.85 0.62 -26.43
C GLU A 122 -5.12 -0.66 -26.00
N PHE A 123 -5.59 -1.23 -24.90
CA PHE A 123 -4.98 -2.40 -24.27
C PHE A 123 -5.93 -3.59 -24.38
N GLU A 124 -5.43 -4.69 -24.92
CA GLU A 124 -6.15 -5.97 -24.99
C GLU A 124 -5.29 -7.05 -24.31
N PHE A 125 -5.92 -7.95 -23.54
CA PHE A 125 -5.20 -9.10 -23.04
C PHE A 125 -4.75 -10.01 -24.19
N THR A 126 -3.59 -10.65 -24.04
CA THR A 126 -3.23 -11.77 -24.90
C THR A 126 -4.17 -12.96 -24.64
N ALA A 127 -4.34 -13.83 -25.64
CA ALA A 127 -5.12 -15.05 -25.48
C ALA A 127 -4.20 -16.20 -25.02
N PRO A 128 -4.59 -16.99 -24.00
CA PRO A 128 -5.80 -16.83 -23.17
C PRO A 128 -5.67 -15.65 -22.19
N THR A 129 -6.80 -15.04 -21.83
CA THR A 129 -6.83 -13.96 -20.83
C THR A 129 -6.16 -14.43 -19.54
N PRO A 130 -5.09 -13.77 -19.07
CA PRO A 130 -4.36 -14.23 -17.90
C PRO A 130 -5.22 -14.07 -16.65
N ARG A 131 -5.29 -15.11 -15.82
CA ARG A 131 -5.91 -15.02 -14.49
C ARG A 131 -4.87 -14.52 -13.48
N PRO A 132 -5.28 -13.92 -12.35
CA PRO A 132 -4.33 -13.42 -11.34
C PRO A 132 -3.32 -14.46 -10.88
N GLU A 133 -3.74 -15.72 -10.74
CA GLU A 133 -2.87 -16.86 -10.39
C GLU A 133 -1.82 -17.18 -11.46
N ASP A 134 -2.14 -16.92 -12.74
CA ASP A 134 -1.23 -17.17 -13.86
C ASP A 134 -0.13 -16.11 -13.91
N VAL A 135 -0.43 -14.85 -13.51
CA VAL A 135 0.54 -13.75 -13.45
C VAL A 135 1.49 -13.94 -12.26
N GLY A 136 0.93 -14.22 -11.07
CA GLY A 136 1.67 -14.36 -9.82
C GLY A 136 2.41 -13.08 -9.37
N ALA A 137 2.85 -13.08 -8.11
CA ALA A 137 3.64 -12.01 -7.53
C ALA A 137 5.04 -12.51 -7.16
N ALA A 138 6.06 -11.71 -7.44
CA ALA A 138 7.42 -11.92 -7.01
C ALA A 138 7.90 -10.73 -6.17
N THR A 139 8.60 -11.02 -5.07
CA THR A 139 9.11 -10.00 -4.15
C THR A 139 10.50 -9.55 -4.60
N GLY A 140 10.67 -8.25 -4.83
CA GLY A 140 11.96 -7.58 -5.02
C GLY A 140 12.00 -6.27 -4.23
N ALA A 141 12.71 -5.25 -4.75
CA ALA A 141 12.64 -3.89 -4.21
C ALA A 141 11.19 -3.35 -4.23
N THR A 142 10.44 -3.73 -5.26
CA THR A 142 8.98 -3.63 -5.34
C THR A 142 8.40 -5.01 -5.68
N ILE A 143 7.10 -5.20 -5.41
CA ILE A 143 6.38 -6.38 -5.90
C ILE A 143 6.19 -6.21 -7.41
N HIS A 144 6.59 -7.23 -8.17
CA HIS A 144 6.45 -7.27 -9.62
C HIS A 144 5.79 -8.59 -10.03
N THR A 145 5.35 -8.66 -11.29
CA THR A 145 4.72 -9.86 -11.84
C THR A 145 5.74 -10.99 -11.96
N LYS A 146 5.39 -12.19 -11.50
CA LYS A 146 6.30 -13.34 -11.54
C LYS A 146 6.45 -13.88 -12.97
N ASN A 147 5.32 -14.05 -13.66
CA ASN A 147 5.24 -14.65 -14.99
C ASN A 147 4.93 -13.64 -16.09
N GLY A 148 4.88 -12.34 -15.75
CA GLY A 148 4.44 -11.29 -16.66
C GLY A 148 2.90 -11.20 -16.80
N MET A 149 2.43 -10.09 -17.34
CA MET A 149 1.03 -9.88 -17.73
C MET A 149 1.04 -9.35 -19.17
N TYR A 150 1.03 -10.26 -20.13
CA TYR A 150 1.20 -9.91 -21.54
C TYR A 150 -0.06 -9.30 -22.14
N MET A 151 0.09 -8.14 -22.77
CA MET A 151 -0.98 -7.38 -23.39
C MET A 151 -0.61 -7.01 -24.83
N LYS A 152 -1.60 -6.91 -25.70
CA LYS A 152 -1.50 -6.30 -27.02
C LYS A 152 -1.83 -4.81 -26.90
N LEU A 153 -1.00 -3.97 -27.52
CA LEU A 153 -1.22 -2.53 -27.56
C LEU A 153 -1.52 -2.11 -29.01
N LYS A 154 -2.56 -1.31 -29.20
CA LYS A 154 -2.91 -0.68 -30.49
C LYS A 154 -2.92 0.85 -30.31
N PRO A 155 -2.41 1.65 -31.25
CA PRO A 155 -2.61 3.10 -31.19
C PRO A 155 -4.11 3.43 -31.15
N ARG A 156 -4.52 4.28 -30.22
CA ARG A 156 -5.90 4.76 -30.10
C ARG A 156 -6.15 5.79 -31.19
N GLN A 157 -7.17 5.56 -32.03
CA GLN A 157 -7.61 6.54 -33.01
C GLN A 157 -8.38 7.65 -32.28
N VAL A 158 -8.01 8.91 -32.53
CA VAL A 158 -8.60 10.11 -31.93
C VAL A 158 -9.70 10.64 -32.83
#